data_AF-A0A6J4PZ71-F1
#
_entry.id   AF-A0A6J4PZ71-F1
#
_cell.length_a   1.000
_cell.length_b   1.000
_cell.length_c   1.000
_cell.angle_alpha   90.00
_cell.angle_beta   90.00
_cell.angle_gamma   90.00
#
_symmetry.space_group_name_H-M   'P 1'
#
loop_
_entity.id
_entity.type
_entity.pdbx_description
1 polymer ?
#
loop_
_entity_poly.entity_id
_entity_poly.type
_entity_poly.pdbx_seq_one_letter_code
_entity_poly.pdbx_strand_id
1 'polypeptide(L)' 'MIREKAIQEFGDRRKDPAYRSGWEDGRFGPRRLFLENPNLAGLASHDERLAYYRGHREGRRARETLGHAESKMG' A
#
# COMPACT_ATOMS: atom_id res chain seq x y z
N MET A 1 6.51 -25.07 -2.20
CA MET A 1 5.08 -24.95 -1.86
C MET A 1 4.68 -23.73 -1.01
N ILE A 2 5.43 -23.26 0.01
CA ILE A 2 5.02 -22.03 0.75
C ILE A 2 5.25 -20.75 -0.07
N ARG A 3 6.33 -20.69 -0.85
CA ARG A 3 6.69 -19.50 -1.66
C ARG A 3 5.73 -19.24 -2.82
N GLU A 4 5.26 -20.28 -3.50
CA GLU A 4 4.37 -20.14 -4.66
C GLU A 4 2.98 -19.63 -4.25
N LYS A 5 2.42 -20.16 -3.14
CA LYS A 5 1.17 -19.63 -2.58
C LYS A 5 1.30 -18.16 -2.18
N ALA A 6 2.43 -17.76 -1.58
CA ALA A 6 2.65 -16.36 -1.23
C ALA A 6 2.71 -15.45 -2.46
N ILE A 7 3.35 -15.89 -3.55
CA ILE A 7 3.43 -15.12 -4.81
C ILE A 7 2.06 -15.02 -5.49
N GLN A 8 1.27 -16.10 -5.49
CA GLN A 8 -0.08 -16.12 -6.03
C GLN A 8 -1.01 -15.16 -5.26
N GLU A 9 -0.98 -15.25 -3.92
CA GLU A 9 -1.70 -14.36 -3.00
C GLU A 9 -1.29 -12.90 -3.17
N PHE A 10 0.00 -12.62 -3.34
CA PHE A 10 0.48 -11.26 -3.64
C PHE A 10 -0.01 -10.77 -5.01
N GLY A 11 -0.07 -11.65 -6.01
CA GLY A 11 -0.60 -11.36 -7.34
C GLY A 11 -2.09 -11.02 -7.32
N ASP A 12 -2.89 -11.77 -6.56
CA ASP A 12 -4.32 -11.48 -6.40
C ASP A 12 -4.58 -10.24 -5.54
N ARG A 13 -3.76 -9.99 -4.50
CA ARG A 13 -3.84 -8.74 -3.73
C ARG A 13 -3.55 -7.50 -4.58
N ARG A 14 -2.69 -7.56 -5.60
CA ARG A 14 -2.45 -6.43 -6.53
C ARG A 14 -3.63 -6.14 -7.47
N LYS A 15 -4.56 -7.09 -7.61
CA LYS A 15 -5.80 -6.91 -8.37
C LYS A 15 -6.91 -6.29 -7.52
N ASP A 16 -6.82 -6.39 -6.20
CA ASP A 16 -7.75 -5.77 -5.26
C ASP A 16 -7.72 -4.23 -5.41
N PRO A 17 -8.85 -3.59 -5.73
CA PRO A 17 -8.94 -2.13 -5.86
C PRO A 17 -8.54 -1.39 -4.59
N ALA A 18 -8.95 -1.88 -3.41
CA ALA A 18 -8.63 -1.25 -2.13
C ALA A 18 -7.12 -1.32 -1.86
N TYR A 19 -6.46 -2.45 -2.16
CA TYR A 19 -5.01 -2.55 -2.10
C TYR A 19 -4.32 -1.53 -3.02
N ARG A 20 -4.79 -1.40 -4.27
CA ARG A 20 -4.18 -0.49 -5.24
C ARG A 20 -4.29 0.97 -4.80
N SER A 21 -5.49 1.40 -4.40
CA SER A 21 -5.73 2.74 -3.87
C SER A 21 -4.87 3.00 -2.63
N GLY A 22 -4.74 2.01 -1.74
CA GLY A 22 -3.83 2.10 -0.60
C GLY A 22 -2.39 2.33 -1.04
N TRP A 23 -1.88 1.56 -2.00
CA TRP A 23 -0.50 1.68 -2.49
C TRP A 23 -0.20 3.05 -3.10
N GLU A 24 -1.13 3.60 -3.90
CA GLU A 24 -1.00 4.94 -4.49
C GLU A 24 -0.99 6.02 -3.41
N ASP A 25 -1.92 5.97 -2.46
CA ASP A 25 -1.99 6.91 -1.33
C ASP A 25 -0.71 6.84 -0.47
N GLY A 26 -0.20 5.64 -0.20
CA GLY A 26 1.04 5.48 0.57
C GLY A 26 2.27 6.02 -0.14
N ARG A 27 2.31 5.94 -1.48
CA ARG A 27 3.44 6.35 -2.29
C ARG A 27 3.45 7.84 -2.61
N PHE A 28 2.30 8.41 -2.93
CA PHE A 28 2.18 9.79 -3.43
C PHE A 28 1.42 10.71 -2.50
N GLY A 29 0.60 10.14 -1.60
CA GLY A 29 -0.24 10.90 -0.70
C GLY A 29 0.52 11.71 0.36
N PRO A 30 -0.21 12.60 1.06
CA PRO A 30 0.34 13.40 2.13
C PRO A 30 0.90 12.51 3.25
N ARG A 31 2.00 12.94 3.88
CA ARG A 31 2.60 12.26 5.05
C ARG A 31 1.74 12.33 6.32
N ARG A 32 0.54 12.90 6.24
CA ARG A 32 -0.35 13.14 7.39
C ARG A 32 -0.85 11.82 7.99
N LEU A 33 -1.40 11.94 9.19
CA LEU A 33 -1.92 10.82 9.96
C LEU A 33 -3.06 10.15 9.20
N PHE A 34 -2.95 8.83 9.10
CA PHE A 34 -3.86 7.94 8.38
C PHE A 34 -5.33 8.07 8.83
N LEU A 35 -5.56 8.49 10.08
CA LEU A 35 -6.88 8.71 10.68
C LEU A 35 -7.67 9.84 10.00
N GLU A 36 -7.01 10.71 9.23
CA GLU A 36 -7.65 11.79 8.49
C GLU A 36 -7.99 11.39 7.04
N ASN A 37 -7.75 10.14 6.61
CA ASN A 37 -7.98 9.76 5.23
C ASN A 37 -9.47 9.43 4.97
N PRO A 38 -10.21 10.28 4.24
CA PRO A 38 -11.62 10.05 3.94
C PRO A 38 -11.84 8.80 3.07
N ASN A 39 -10.80 8.29 2.39
CA ASN A 39 -10.88 7.06 1.59
C ASN A 39 -11.21 5.82 2.46
N LEU A 40 -10.98 5.88 3.77
CA LEU A 40 -11.34 4.80 4.70
C LEU A 40 -12.84 4.73 5.00
N ALA A 41 -13.55 5.86 4.88
CA ALA A 41 -14.98 5.93 5.12
C ALA A 41 -15.79 5.18 4.04
N GLY A 42 -15.19 4.96 2.85
CA GLY A 42 -15.81 4.23 1.74
C GLY A 42 -15.55 2.71 1.72
N LEU A 43 -14.69 2.17 2.58
CA LEU A 43 -14.37 0.73 2.60
C LEU A 43 -15.32 -0.02 3.54
N ALA A 44 -16.21 -0.81 2.93
CA ALA A 44 -17.36 -1.44 3.57
C ALA A 44 -16.99 -2.65 4.44
N SER A 45 -15.98 -3.42 4.04
CA SER A 45 -15.58 -4.66 4.73
C SER A 45 -14.25 -4.55 5.48
N HIS A 46 -14.06 -5.43 6.46
CA HIS A 46 -12.79 -5.58 7.18
C HIS A 46 -11.65 -6.00 6.24
N ASP A 47 -11.93 -6.83 5.24
CA ASP A 47 -10.93 -7.33 4.30
C ASP A 47 -10.45 -6.25 3.33
N GLU A 48 -11.36 -5.42 2.79
CA GLU A 48 -10.99 -4.28 1.94
C GLU A 48 -10.13 -3.26 2.71
N ARG A 49 -10.47 -3.01 3.98
CA ARG A 49 -9.64 -2.16 4.84
C ARG A 49 -8.25 -2.78 5.00
N LEU A 50 -8.16 -4.07 5.32
CA LEU A 50 -6.88 -4.77 5.46
C LEU A 50 -6.04 -4.74 4.17
N ALA A 51 -6.68 -4.90 3.01
CA ALA A 51 -6.05 -4.81 1.70
C ALA A 51 -5.48 -3.40 1.46
N TYR A 52 -6.28 -2.37 1.73
CA TYR A 52 -5.86 -0.97 1.66
C TYR A 52 -4.66 -0.68 2.58
N TYR A 53 -4.69 -1.13 3.84
CA TYR A 53 -3.57 -0.97 4.78
C TYR A 53 -2.27 -1.57 4.26
N ARG A 54 -2.34 -2.78 3.70
CA ARG A 54 -1.16 -3.46 3.13
C ARG A 54 -0.60 -2.69 1.96
N GLY A 55 -1.46 -2.26 1.03
CA GLY A 55 -1.09 -1.43 -0.10
C GLY A 55 -0.37 -0.17 0.36
N HIS A 56 -0.98 0.58 1.27
CA HIS A 56 -0.43 1.84 1.79
C HIS A 56 0.95 1.67 2.43
N ARG A 57 1.16 0.61 3.21
CA ARG A 57 2.46 0.35 3.82
C ARG A 57 3.52 0.05 2.77
N GLU A 58 3.19 -0.71 1.74
CA GLU A 58 4.11 -1.01 0.64
C GLU A 58 4.40 0.20 -0.24
N GLY A 59 3.39 1.02 -0.53
CA GLY A 59 3.54 2.29 -1.25
C GLY A 59 4.48 3.25 -0.52
N ARG A 60 4.31 3.38 0.80
CA ARG A 60 5.20 4.19 1.65
C ARG A 60 6.64 3.68 1.63
N ARG A 61 6.85 2.37 1.77
CA ARG A 61 8.19 1.76 1.66
C ARG A 61 8.82 2.05 0.30
N ALA A 62 8.05 1.94 -0.78
CA ALA A 62 8.55 2.22 -2.12
C ALA A 62 8.93 3.70 -2.32
N ARG A 63 8.21 4.63 -1.68
CA ARG A 63 8.59 6.06 -1.63
C ARG A 63 9.88 6.27 -0.85
N GLU A 64 10.00 5.64 0.32
CA GLU A 64 11.18 5.75 1.19
C GLU A 64 12.44 5.19 0.55
N THR A 65 12.36 4.01 -0.07
CA THR A 65 13.49 3.39 -0.77
C THR A 65 14.03 4.26 -1.90
N LEU A 66 13.14 4.92 -2.65
CA LEU A 66 13.55 5.85 -3.71
C LEU A 66 14.15 7.13 -3.13
N GLY A 67 13.57 7.71 -2.08
CA GLY A 67 14.17 8.87 -1.41
C GLY A 67 15.54 8.58 -0.79
N HIS A 68 15.77 7.36 -0.29
CA HIS A 68 17.09 6.93 0.18
C HIS A 68 18.09 6.72 -0.96
N ALA A 69 17.64 6.21 -2.11
CA ALA A 69 18.49 6.06 -3.29
C ALA A 69 18.93 7.41 -3.86
N GLU A 70 18.04 8.40 -3.91
CA GLU A 70 18.36 9.77 -4.34
C GLU A 70 19.34 10.45 -3.39
N SER A 71 19.17 10.28 -2.07
CA SER A 71 20.09 10.85 -1.07
C SER A 71 21.49 10.21 -1.05
N LYS A 72 21.69 9.06 -1.71
CA LYS A 72 23.00 8.38 -1.82
C LYS A 72 23.77 8.77 -3.09
N MET A 73 23.14 9.48 -4.03
CA MET A 73 23.75 9.90 -5.30
C MET A 73 24.11 11.39 -5.35
N GLY A 74 23.80 12.16 -4.30
CA GLY A 74 24.26 13.54 -4.11
C GLY A 74 25.38 13.61 -3.09
#